data_AF-A0A6B9KJA0-F1
#
_entry.id   AF-A0A6B9KJA0-F1
#
_cell.length_a   1.000
_cell.length_b   1.000
_cell.length_c   1.000
_cell.angle_alpha   90.00
_cell.angle_beta   90.00
_cell.angle_gamma   90.00
#
_symmetry.space_group_name_H-M   'P 1'
#
loop_
_entity.id
_entity.type
_entity.pdbx_description
1 polymer ?
#
loop_
_entity_poly.entity_id
_entity_poly.type
_entity_poly.pdbx_seq_one_letter_code
_entity_poly.pdbx_strand_id
1 'polypeptide(L)'
;RLPNYTKQDLTFPGIRVASVTVVAKVPNLVHTYSKASFLELSHGISLKNRIQVKYEHLNHEPFVFQIGVNNTTGAAKKTTVRIFLAPKYDELGNRLVLEDQRRLYIELDKFVATVEPGRSLIKRSSLESSVTLSKVPTFDQLEKGEGVTETNNEYCSCGWPEHMLVPRGTPRGMVFHLFVMLTDYEQDKVEGTPAATLCSDAVSYCGARDQKYPDKRAMGYPFDRHIAARTPSQFKTPNMSFSEIRIQYGGYKE
;
A
#
# COMPACT_ATOMS: atom_id res chain seq x y z
N ARG A 1 28.76 2.11 -1.94
CA ARG A 1 27.51 2.79 -1.50
C ARG A 1 26.86 3.41 -2.73
N LEU A 2 25.56 3.20 -2.95
CA LEU A 2 24.87 3.80 -4.11
C LEU A 2 24.74 5.32 -3.94
N PRO A 3 24.81 6.11 -5.03
CA PRO A 3 24.61 7.55 -4.97
C PRO A 3 23.14 7.87 -4.67
N ASN A 4 22.90 8.96 -3.94
CA ASN A 4 21.56 9.47 -3.66
C ASN A 4 20.84 9.78 -4.99
N TYR A 5 19.51 9.66 -5.00
CA TYR A 5 18.73 10.11 -6.15
C TYR A 5 18.86 11.61 -6.36
N THR A 6 19.03 12.00 -7.62
CA THR A 6 18.99 13.38 -8.06
C THR A 6 17.55 13.85 -8.19
N LYS A 7 17.33 15.17 -8.28
CA LYS A 7 15.98 15.69 -8.60
C LYS A 7 15.45 15.17 -9.93
N GLN A 8 16.32 14.91 -10.90
CA GLN A 8 15.92 14.38 -12.21
C GLN A 8 15.40 12.95 -12.10
N ASP A 9 16.02 12.11 -11.27
CA ASP A 9 15.56 10.74 -11.03
C ASP A 9 14.15 10.72 -10.41
N LEU A 10 13.89 11.69 -9.54
CA LEU A 10 12.66 11.79 -8.74
C LEU A 10 11.51 12.53 -9.43
N THR A 11 11.81 13.45 -10.34
CA THR A 11 10.81 14.36 -10.91
C THR A 11 10.08 13.71 -12.07
N PHE A 12 8.75 13.87 -12.09
CA PHE A 12 7.92 13.61 -13.27
C PHE A 12 7.47 14.95 -13.89
N PRO A 13 8.16 15.44 -14.94
CA PRO A 13 7.88 16.76 -15.49
C PRO A 13 6.44 16.93 -15.96
N GLY A 14 5.83 18.06 -15.62
CA GLY A 14 4.45 18.40 -15.99
C GLY A 14 3.37 17.71 -15.15
N ILE A 15 3.72 16.81 -14.25
CA ILE A 15 2.79 16.20 -13.29
C ILE A 15 3.00 16.82 -11.90
N ARG A 16 1.91 17.31 -11.30
CA ARG A 16 1.92 17.86 -9.95
C ARG A 16 0.85 17.20 -9.08
N VAL A 17 1.23 16.72 -7.90
CA VAL A 17 0.26 16.30 -6.88
C VAL A 17 -0.21 17.55 -6.13
N ALA A 18 -1.49 17.88 -6.26
CA ALA A 18 -2.11 19.06 -5.68
C ALA A 18 -2.62 18.78 -4.25
N SER A 19 -3.22 17.61 -4.02
CA SER A 19 -3.75 17.21 -2.71
C SER A 19 -3.75 15.70 -2.54
N VAL A 20 -3.70 15.25 -1.29
CA VAL A 20 -3.94 13.86 -0.90
C VAL A 20 -4.82 13.89 0.34
N THR A 21 -5.95 13.20 0.28
CA THR A 21 -6.87 13.04 1.40
C THR A 21 -7.19 11.57 1.58
N VAL A 22 -7.10 11.08 2.81
CA VAL A 22 -7.66 9.77 3.18
C VAL A 22 -9.10 9.97 3.58
N VAL A 23 -10.03 9.44 2.78
CA VAL A 23 -11.46 9.48 3.06
C VAL A 23 -11.83 8.22 3.84
N ALA A 24 -12.02 8.39 5.13
CA ALA A 24 -12.57 7.42 6.06
C ALA A 24 -13.83 8.02 6.71
N LYS A 25 -14.33 7.46 7.82
CA LYS A 25 -15.41 8.09 8.60
C LYS A 25 -15.09 9.52 9.01
N VAL A 26 -13.82 9.77 9.36
CA VAL A 26 -13.27 11.10 9.59
C VAL A 26 -12.10 11.31 8.63
N PRO A 27 -12.09 12.39 7.82
CA PRO A 27 -10.99 12.63 6.88
C PRO A 27 -9.62 12.63 7.57
N ASN A 28 -8.65 11.93 6.99
CA ASN A 28 -7.27 11.77 7.47
C ASN A 28 -7.14 11.11 8.85
N LEU A 29 -8.16 10.40 9.31
CA LEU A 29 -8.13 9.58 10.52
C LEU A 29 -8.60 8.16 10.18
N VAL A 30 -7.71 7.18 10.36
CA VAL A 30 -8.03 5.75 10.19
C VAL A 30 -8.19 5.12 11.57
N HIS A 31 -9.33 4.50 11.82
CA HIS A 31 -9.57 3.73 13.04
C HIS A 31 -9.14 2.28 12.87
N THR A 32 -8.37 1.79 13.83
CA THR A 32 -8.01 0.38 13.97
C THR A 32 -8.70 -0.21 15.21
N TYR A 33 -8.87 -1.53 15.25
CA TYR A 33 -9.54 -2.23 16.34
C TYR A 33 -9.11 -3.69 16.37
N SER A 34 -9.29 -4.36 17.52
CA SER A 34 -9.21 -5.81 17.58
C SER A 34 -10.53 -6.42 17.12
N LYS A 35 -10.47 -7.50 16.35
CA LYS A 35 -11.62 -8.26 15.87
C LYS A 35 -11.40 -9.74 16.20
N ALA A 36 -12.44 -10.41 16.67
CA ALA A 36 -12.42 -11.86 16.82
C ALA A 36 -12.65 -12.58 15.48
N SER A 37 -11.94 -13.69 15.31
CA SER A 37 -12.10 -14.64 14.21
C SER A 37 -11.99 -16.07 14.75
N PHE A 38 -12.43 -17.04 13.95
CA PHE A 38 -12.41 -18.45 14.30
C PHE A 38 -11.57 -19.24 13.30
N LEU A 39 -10.73 -20.16 13.79
CA LEU A 39 -9.93 -21.07 12.97
C LEU A 39 -10.40 -22.50 13.18
N GLU A 40 -10.79 -23.17 12.09
CA GLU A 40 -11.14 -24.60 12.08
C GLU A 40 -9.87 -25.46 12.10
N LEU A 41 -9.75 -26.36 13.07
CA LEU A 41 -8.55 -27.20 13.26
C LEU A 41 -8.66 -28.60 12.65
N SER A 42 -9.87 -29.03 12.29
CA SER A 42 -10.16 -30.44 11.96
C SER A 42 -9.48 -30.93 10.68
N HIS A 43 -9.04 -30.03 9.81
CA HIS A 43 -8.29 -30.40 8.60
C HIS A 43 -6.79 -30.62 8.87
N GLY A 44 -6.25 -30.15 10.00
CA GLY A 44 -4.83 -30.28 10.35
C GLY A 44 -4.54 -31.25 11.50
N ILE A 45 -5.55 -31.56 12.33
CA ILE A 45 -5.44 -32.42 13.51
C ILE A 45 -6.59 -33.43 13.48
N SER A 46 -6.30 -34.71 13.74
CA SER A 46 -7.33 -35.75 13.84
C SER A 46 -8.16 -35.54 15.11
N LEU A 47 -9.40 -35.08 14.95
CA LEU A 47 -10.32 -34.75 16.03
C LEU A 47 -11.66 -35.48 15.82
N LYS A 48 -12.34 -35.84 16.92
CA LYS A 48 -13.63 -36.55 16.87
C LYS A 48 -14.77 -35.68 16.33
N ASN A 49 -14.69 -34.36 16.54
CA ASN A 49 -15.70 -33.37 16.17
C ASN A 49 -15.02 -32.19 15.47
N ARG A 50 -15.81 -31.35 14.78
CA ARG A 50 -15.33 -30.06 14.26
C ARG A 50 -15.00 -29.13 15.43
N ILE A 51 -13.76 -28.65 15.51
CA ILE A 51 -13.30 -27.76 16.57
C ILE A 51 -12.79 -26.46 15.95
N GLN A 52 -13.37 -25.36 16.42
CA GLN A 52 -12.92 -24.01 16.09
C GLN A 52 -12.28 -23.36 17.31
N VAL A 53 -11.16 -22.67 17.10
CA VAL A 53 -10.51 -21.83 18.11
C VAL A 53 -10.79 -20.37 17.80
N LYS A 54 -11.33 -19.65 18.80
CA LYS A 54 -11.46 -18.20 18.75
C LYS A 54 -10.09 -17.55 18.97
N TYR A 55 -9.72 -16.63 18.09
CA TYR A 55 -8.54 -15.78 18.24
C TYR A 55 -8.89 -14.33 17.90
N GLU A 56 -8.02 -13.41 18.27
CA GLU A 56 -8.18 -11.98 17.99
C GLU A 56 -7.03 -11.48 17.12
N HIS A 57 -7.35 -10.58 16.20
CA HIS A 57 -6.36 -9.92 15.35
C HIS A 57 -6.68 -8.44 15.18
N LEU A 58 -5.67 -7.66 14.78
CA LEU A 58 -5.86 -6.26 14.39
C LEU A 58 -6.74 -6.20 13.14
N ASN A 59 -7.51 -5.13 13.01
CA ASN A 59 -8.21 -4.77 11.79
C ASN A 59 -8.35 -3.24 11.72
N HIS A 60 -8.77 -2.71 10.56
CA HIS A 60 -9.02 -1.29 10.35
C HIS A 60 -10.33 -1.07 9.60
N GLU A 61 -10.85 0.17 9.68
CA GLU A 61 -11.95 0.55 8.81
C GLU A 61 -11.48 0.66 7.34
N PRO A 62 -12.35 0.40 6.35
CA PRO A 62 -12.02 0.67 4.96
C PRO A 62 -11.90 2.18 4.73
N PHE A 63 -10.96 2.58 3.86
CA PHE A 63 -10.75 3.97 3.50
C PHE A 63 -10.37 4.11 2.01
N VAL A 64 -10.48 5.33 1.49
CA VAL A 64 -10.15 5.63 0.09
C VAL A 64 -9.12 6.76 0.02
N PHE A 65 -8.05 6.56 -0.75
CA PHE A 65 -7.15 7.63 -1.12
C PHE A 65 -7.79 8.49 -2.21
N GLN A 66 -7.91 9.80 -1.98
CA GLN A 66 -8.27 10.79 -2.98
C GLN A 66 -7.06 11.65 -3.29
N ILE A 67 -6.53 11.52 -4.50
CA ILE A 67 -5.29 12.18 -4.93
C ILE A 67 -5.64 13.18 -6.04
N GLY A 68 -5.59 14.47 -5.71
CA GLY A 68 -5.74 15.54 -6.69
C GLY A 68 -4.45 15.73 -7.46
N VAL A 69 -4.51 15.65 -8.79
CA VAL A 69 -3.35 15.77 -9.69
C VAL A 69 -3.61 16.85 -10.73
N ASN A 70 -2.58 17.59 -11.08
CA ASN A 70 -2.60 18.52 -12.21
C ASN A 70 -1.56 18.09 -13.25
N ASN A 71 -2.01 17.86 -14.47
CA ASN A 71 -1.19 17.48 -15.62
C ASN A 71 -1.12 18.66 -16.61
N THR A 72 0.08 19.22 -16.78
CA THR A 72 0.34 20.34 -17.70
C THR A 72 1.06 19.92 -18.98
N THR A 73 1.14 18.62 -19.30
CA THR A 73 1.86 18.14 -20.49
C THR A 73 1.06 18.25 -21.79
N GLY A 74 -0.24 18.62 -21.71
CA GLY A 74 -1.13 18.74 -22.87
C GLY A 74 -1.61 17.41 -23.46
N ALA A 75 -1.27 16.28 -22.85
CA ALA A 75 -1.69 14.94 -23.28
C ALA A 75 -1.90 14.03 -22.06
N ALA A 76 -2.74 13.00 -22.21
CA ALA A 76 -2.94 12.00 -21.16
C ALA A 76 -1.62 11.29 -20.84
N LYS A 77 -1.38 11.04 -19.54
CA LYS A 77 -0.17 10.37 -19.06
C LYS A 77 -0.55 9.13 -18.27
N LYS A 78 0.04 7.98 -18.60
CA LYS A 78 0.03 6.81 -17.71
C LYS A 78 1.04 7.03 -16.59
N THR A 79 0.61 6.79 -15.37
CA THR A 79 1.37 7.09 -14.17
C THR A 79 1.37 5.88 -13.23
N THR A 80 2.50 5.58 -12.62
CA THR A 80 2.56 4.68 -11.47
C THR A 80 2.38 5.51 -10.21
N VAL A 81 1.34 5.23 -9.43
CA VAL A 81 1.11 5.84 -8.13
C VAL A 81 1.75 4.96 -7.07
N ARG A 82 2.58 5.55 -6.21
CA ARG A 82 3.29 4.86 -5.13
C ARG A 82 2.90 5.49 -3.79
N ILE A 83 2.38 4.69 -2.87
CA ILE A 83 1.89 5.17 -1.57
C ILE A 83 2.69 4.50 -0.46
N PHE A 84 3.25 5.30 0.44
CA PHE A 84 4.00 4.81 1.60
C PHE A 84 3.55 5.52 2.88
N LEU A 85 3.84 4.92 4.02
CA LEU A 85 3.49 5.44 5.33
C LEU A 85 4.66 5.30 6.31
N ALA A 86 4.97 6.36 7.06
CA ALA A 86 5.97 6.30 8.13
C ALA A 86 5.51 7.11 9.36
N PRO A 87 5.90 6.70 10.59
CA PRO A 87 5.60 7.47 11.79
C PRO A 87 6.31 8.83 11.74
N LYS A 88 5.64 9.90 12.21
CA LYS A 88 6.22 11.25 12.24
C LYS A 88 7.17 11.46 13.43
N TYR A 89 6.95 10.73 14.50
CA TYR A 89 7.67 10.87 15.77
C TYR A 89 8.23 9.52 16.23
N ASP A 90 9.30 9.55 17.00
CA ASP A 90 9.79 8.41 17.76
C ASP A 90 8.95 8.18 19.04
N GLU A 91 9.31 7.17 19.83
CA GLU A 91 8.64 6.81 21.09
C GLU A 91 8.78 7.86 22.19
N LEU A 92 9.79 8.74 22.11
CA LEU A 92 10.01 9.84 23.05
C LEU A 92 9.29 11.14 22.61
N GLY A 93 8.65 11.12 21.43
CA GLY A 93 7.94 12.27 20.87
C GLY A 93 8.83 13.23 20.07
N ASN A 94 10.07 12.87 19.79
CA ASN A 94 10.93 13.67 18.93
C ASN A 94 10.53 13.50 17.47
N ARG A 95 10.59 14.58 16.70
CA ARG A 95 10.32 14.52 15.26
C ARG A 95 11.47 13.81 14.55
N LEU A 96 11.15 12.74 13.84
CA LEU A 96 12.11 12.00 13.03
C LEU A 96 12.57 12.84 11.82
N VAL A 97 13.87 12.83 11.53
CA VAL A 97 14.39 13.36 10.26
C VAL A 97 14.15 12.35 9.14
N LEU A 98 14.08 12.84 7.90
CA LEU A 98 13.65 12.02 6.78
C LEU A 98 14.53 10.79 6.51
N GLU A 99 15.84 10.86 6.75
CA GLU A 99 16.73 9.69 6.62
C GLU A 99 16.42 8.60 7.66
N ASP A 100 16.02 8.97 8.88
CA ASP A 100 15.61 7.99 9.89
C ASP A 100 14.24 7.41 9.54
N GLN A 101 13.31 8.27 9.08
CA GLN A 101 12.00 7.83 8.57
C GLN A 101 12.12 6.88 7.38
N ARG A 102 13.18 7.01 6.57
CA ARG A 102 13.42 6.20 5.37
C ARG A 102 13.28 4.70 5.64
N ARG A 103 13.79 4.23 6.79
CA ARG A 103 13.74 2.82 7.19
C ARG A 103 12.38 2.37 7.72
N LEU A 104 11.48 3.31 7.97
CA LEU A 104 10.17 3.09 8.57
C LEU A 104 9.03 3.29 7.58
N TYR A 105 9.34 3.69 6.34
CA TYR A 105 8.34 3.75 5.28
C TYR A 105 7.93 2.35 4.87
N ILE A 106 6.69 2.01 5.20
CA ILE A 106 6.01 0.81 4.69
C ILE A 106 5.26 1.17 3.41
N GLU A 107 5.27 0.27 2.43
CA GLU A 107 4.48 0.41 1.22
C GLU A 107 3.01 0.10 1.53
N LEU A 108 2.10 0.98 1.11
CA LEU A 108 0.66 0.77 1.24
C LEU A 108 0.01 0.36 -0.08
N ASP A 109 0.50 0.88 -1.21
CA ASP A 109 -0.05 0.55 -2.53
C ASP A 109 0.88 1.00 -3.66
N LYS A 110 0.78 0.30 -4.79
CA LYS A 110 1.39 0.62 -6.07
C LYS A 110 0.49 0.22 -7.22
N PHE A 111 0.03 1.18 -8.00
CA PHE A 111 -0.91 0.93 -9.08
C PHE A 111 -0.74 1.91 -10.26
N VAL A 112 -1.28 1.54 -11.41
CA VAL A 112 -1.24 2.36 -12.62
C VAL A 112 -2.54 3.15 -12.74
N ALA A 113 -2.42 4.44 -13.02
CA ALA A 113 -3.55 5.32 -13.31
C ALA A 113 -3.24 6.23 -14.50
N THR A 114 -4.25 6.50 -15.33
CA THR A 114 -4.16 7.50 -16.39
C THR A 114 -4.59 8.87 -15.84
N VAL A 115 -3.77 9.89 -16.08
CA VAL A 115 -4.03 11.28 -15.70
C VAL A 115 -4.24 12.10 -16.96
N GLU A 116 -5.47 12.58 -17.14
CA GLU A 116 -5.86 13.44 -18.26
C GLU A 116 -5.24 14.84 -18.14
N PRO A 117 -5.10 15.60 -19.25
CA PRO A 117 -4.66 16.99 -19.20
C PRO A 117 -5.53 17.85 -18.26
N GLY A 118 -4.90 18.73 -17.50
CA GLY A 118 -5.57 19.58 -16.51
C GLY A 118 -5.70 18.90 -15.15
N ARG A 119 -6.78 19.22 -14.43
CA ARG A 119 -7.02 18.71 -13.07
C ARG A 119 -7.74 17.38 -13.12
N SER A 120 -7.23 16.39 -12.39
CA SER A 120 -7.85 15.07 -12.23
C SER A 120 -7.89 14.67 -10.75
N LEU A 121 -8.78 13.74 -10.43
CA LEU A 121 -8.90 13.15 -9.10
C LEU A 121 -8.80 11.63 -9.21
N ILE A 122 -7.72 11.06 -8.70
CA ILE A 122 -7.55 9.60 -8.61
C ILE A 122 -8.19 9.14 -7.30
N LYS A 123 -8.99 8.07 -7.37
CA LYS A 123 -9.58 7.41 -6.20
C LYS A 123 -9.08 5.98 -6.14
N ARG A 124 -8.66 5.53 -4.96
CA ARG A 124 -8.15 4.17 -4.75
C ARG A 124 -8.60 3.64 -3.40
N SER A 125 -9.30 2.50 -3.38
CA SER A 125 -9.74 1.85 -2.14
C SER A 125 -8.60 1.12 -1.45
N SER A 126 -8.59 1.12 -0.11
CA SER A 126 -7.65 0.31 0.68
C SER A 126 -7.79 -1.19 0.40
N LEU A 127 -8.97 -1.64 -0.02
CA LEU A 127 -9.25 -3.03 -0.37
C LEU A 127 -8.62 -3.48 -1.70
N GLU A 128 -8.15 -2.53 -2.50
CA GLU A 128 -7.49 -2.81 -3.78
C GLU A 128 -5.96 -2.80 -3.66
N SER A 129 -5.42 -2.67 -2.45
CA SER A 129 -3.98 -2.49 -2.20
C SER A 129 -3.15 -3.61 -2.82
N SER A 130 -2.09 -3.23 -3.54
CA SER A 130 -1.18 -4.16 -4.22
C SER A 130 -0.22 -4.91 -3.29
N VAL A 131 -0.22 -4.60 -1.98
CA VAL A 131 0.59 -5.32 -0.98
C VAL A 131 -0.21 -6.44 -0.30
N THR A 132 -1.54 -6.36 -0.34
CA THR A 132 -2.43 -7.24 0.43
C THR A 132 -3.07 -8.31 -0.42
N LEU A 133 -3.37 -9.45 0.20
CA LEU A 133 -4.20 -10.47 -0.42
C LEU A 133 -5.69 -10.18 -0.15
N SER A 134 -6.50 -10.20 -1.21
CA SER A 134 -7.94 -9.89 -1.16
C SER A 134 -8.73 -10.93 -0.36
N LYS A 135 -8.43 -12.23 -0.51
CA LYS A 135 -9.05 -13.33 0.23
C LYS A 135 -8.21 -14.61 0.17
N VAL A 136 -8.08 -15.31 1.30
CA VAL A 136 -7.64 -16.71 1.35
C VAL A 136 -8.87 -17.60 1.45
N PRO A 137 -9.13 -18.53 0.50
CA PRO A 137 -10.24 -19.46 0.62
C PRO A 137 -10.01 -20.45 1.77
N THR A 138 -11.07 -20.80 2.48
CA THR A 138 -11.04 -21.86 3.50
C THR A 138 -11.13 -23.25 2.88
N PHE A 139 -10.76 -24.30 3.63
CA PHE A 139 -10.91 -25.69 3.16
C PHE A 139 -12.35 -26.01 2.72
N ASP A 140 -13.35 -25.65 3.53
CA ASP A 140 -14.77 -25.87 3.17
C ASP A 140 -15.16 -25.16 1.86
N GLN A 141 -14.56 -24.00 1.57
CA GLN A 141 -14.80 -23.27 0.31
C GLN A 141 -14.15 -24.00 -0.87
N LEU A 142 -12.91 -24.45 -0.72
CA LEU A 142 -12.21 -25.21 -1.74
C LEU A 142 -12.91 -26.55 -2.05
N GLU A 143 -13.40 -27.27 -1.03
CA GLU A 143 -14.18 -28.50 -1.19
C GLU A 143 -15.47 -28.28 -1.99
N LYS A 144 -16.08 -27.09 -1.88
CA LYS A 144 -17.24 -26.67 -2.66
C LYS A 144 -16.89 -26.12 -4.05
N GLY A 145 -15.60 -26.04 -4.39
CA GLY A 145 -15.11 -25.41 -5.63
C GLY A 145 -15.14 -23.88 -5.61
N GLU A 146 -15.37 -23.24 -4.46
CA GLU A 146 -15.33 -21.79 -4.32
C GLU A 146 -13.88 -21.28 -4.28
N GLY A 147 -13.55 -20.32 -5.13
CA GLY A 147 -12.20 -19.73 -5.18
C GLY A 147 -11.17 -20.55 -5.98
N VAL A 148 -11.58 -21.69 -6.55
CA VAL A 148 -10.78 -22.46 -7.50
C VAL A 148 -11.08 -21.97 -8.91
N THR A 149 -10.20 -21.14 -9.45
CA THR A 149 -10.16 -20.79 -10.88
C THR A 149 -8.88 -21.37 -11.48
N GLU A 150 -8.82 -21.57 -12.80
CA GLU A 150 -7.56 -21.94 -13.49
C GLU A 150 -6.40 -20.96 -13.20
N THR A 151 -6.75 -19.78 -12.68
CA THR A 151 -5.84 -18.70 -12.31
C THR A 151 -5.41 -18.70 -10.83
N ASN A 152 -6.13 -19.38 -9.92
CA ASN A 152 -5.87 -19.40 -8.48
C ASN A 152 -5.14 -20.68 -8.07
N ASN A 153 -3.81 -20.70 -8.22
CA ASN A 153 -2.96 -21.78 -7.72
C ASN A 153 -2.38 -21.44 -6.33
N GLU A 154 -1.74 -22.41 -5.68
CA GLU A 154 -1.07 -22.27 -4.36
C GLU A 154 -0.21 -21.01 -4.22
N TYR A 155 0.41 -20.54 -5.32
CA TYR A 155 1.25 -19.34 -5.38
C TYR A 155 0.51 -18.02 -5.06
N CYS A 156 -0.82 -18.02 -5.24
CA CYS A 156 -1.67 -16.83 -5.11
C CYS A 156 -2.07 -16.56 -3.66
N SER A 157 -1.64 -17.41 -2.73
CA SER A 157 -1.81 -17.21 -1.28
C SER A 157 -0.73 -16.31 -0.68
N CYS A 158 0.28 -15.91 -1.47
CA CYS A 158 1.27 -14.94 -1.03
C CYS A 158 0.63 -13.54 -1.05
N GLY A 159 0.69 -12.86 0.10
CA GLY A 159 0.35 -11.45 0.23
C GLY A 159 0.29 -11.03 1.69
N TRP A 160 0.37 -9.74 1.94
CA TRP A 160 0.19 -9.22 3.29
C TRP A 160 -1.28 -9.40 3.71
N PRO A 161 -1.58 -9.78 4.97
CA PRO A 161 -2.96 -9.85 5.42
C PRO A 161 -3.63 -8.47 5.33
N GLU A 162 -4.82 -8.39 4.72
CA GLU A 162 -5.55 -7.12 4.54
C GLU A 162 -5.72 -6.37 5.86
N HIS A 163 -6.12 -7.06 6.91
CA HIS A 163 -6.34 -6.50 8.25
C HIS A 163 -5.07 -5.96 8.93
N MET A 164 -3.89 -6.16 8.32
CA MET A 164 -2.58 -5.66 8.76
C MET A 164 -2.03 -4.54 7.86
N LEU A 165 -2.80 -4.03 6.89
CA LEU A 165 -2.34 -3.01 5.93
C LEU A 165 -1.76 -1.75 6.61
N VAL A 166 -2.34 -1.34 7.73
CA VAL A 166 -1.89 -0.18 8.50
C VAL A 166 -1.44 -0.57 9.91
N PRO A 167 -0.47 0.15 10.51
CA PRO A 167 -0.07 -0.07 11.90
C PRO A 167 -1.24 0.15 12.86
N ARG A 168 -1.16 -0.46 14.05
CA ARG A 168 -2.18 -0.29 15.11
C ARG A 168 -2.43 1.17 15.48
N GLY A 169 -1.40 2.00 15.56
CA GLY A 169 -1.51 3.35 16.12
C GLY A 169 -1.75 3.32 17.64
N THR A 170 -2.33 4.38 18.19
CA THR A 170 -2.55 4.53 19.64
C THR A 170 -3.98 5.02 19.94
N PRO A 171 -4.49 4.85 21.18
CA PRO A 171 -5.81 5.37 21.55
C PRO A 171 -5.96 6.89 21.40
N ARG A 172 -4.86 7.65 21.46
CA ARG A 172 -4.86 9.11 21.27
C ARG A 172 -4.77 9.53 19.79
N GLY A 173 -4.54 8.58 18.89
CA GLY A 173 -4.21 8.85 17.49
C GLY A 173 -2.71 9.11 17.32
N MET A 174 -2.02 8.17 16.67
CA MET A 174 -0.61 8.32 16.31
C MET A 174 -0.49 9.02 14.95
N VAL A 175 0.42 9.98 14.84
CA VAL A 175 0.60 10.78 13.62
C VAL A 175 1.60 10.12 12.68
N PHE A 176 1.20 9.96 11.41
CA PHE A 176 2.02 9.41 10.35
C PHE A 176 2.16 10.41 9.19
N HIS A 177 3.28 10.34 8.48
CA HIS A 177 3.42 10.91 7.15
C HIS A 177 2.94 9.90 6.12
N LEU A 178 1.82 10.21 5.45
CA LEU A 178 1.39 9.56 4.22
C LEU A 178 2.13 10.19 3.05
N PHE A 179 2.95 9.40 2.38
CA PHE A 179 3.69 9.80 1.19
C PHE A 179 3.01 9.26 -0.07
N VAL A 180 2.83 10.13 -1.06
CA VAL A 180 2.34 9.74 -2.39
C VAL A 180 3.32 10.28 -3.43
N MET A 181 3.71 9.43 -4.38
CA MET A 181 4.54 9.81 -5.53
C MET A 181 3.94 9.27 -6.82
N LEU A 182 3.92 10.12 -7.85
CA LEU A 182 3.58 9.71 -9.21
C LEU A 182 4.86 9.62 -10.04
N THR A 183 5.10 8.48 -10.67
CA THR A 183 6.19 8.26 -11.63
C THR A 183 5.66 7.97 -13.02
N ASP A 184 6.50 8.19 -14.03
CA ASP A 184 6.18 7.94 -15.43
C ASP A 184 6.12 6.43 -15.68
N TYR A 185 4.93 5.91 -15.99
CA TYR A 185 4.72 4.48 -16.21
C TYR A 185 5.57 3.95 -17.38
N GLU A 186 5.84 4.77 -18.39
CA GLU A 186 6.65 4.35 -19.54
C GLU A 186 8.11 4.07 -19.15
N GLN A 187 8.60 4.72 -18.07
CA GLN A 187 9.92 4.45 -17.51
C GLN A 187 9.91 3.29 -16.50
N ASP A 188 8.76 3.03 -15.89
CA ASP A 188 8.61 1.99 -14.86
C ASP A 188 8.27 0.63 -15.45
N LYS A 189 7.56 0.57 -16.58
CA LYS A 189 7.07 -0.68 -17.17
C LYS A 189 8.21 -1.60 -17.59
N VAL A 190 8.01 -2.89 -17.37
CA VAL A 190 8.88 -3.95 -17.89
C VAL A 190 8.32 -4.46 -19.21
N GLU A 191 9.16 -4.57 -20.24
CA GLU A 191 8.76 -5.08 -21.55
C GLU A 191 8.68 -6.60 -21.55
N GLY A 192 7.77 -7.15 -22.35
CA GLY A 192 7.57 -8.60 -22.50
C GLY A 192 6.70 -9.24 -21.42
N THR A 193 6.02 -8.45 -20.59
CA THR A 193 5.06 -8.96 -19.59
C THR A 193 3.71 -9.28 -20.28
N PRO A 194 3.16 -10.50 -20.11
CA PRO A 194 1.86 -10.88 -20.67
C PRO A 194 0.72 -9.95 -20.23
N ALA A 195 -0.31 -9.80 -21.09
CA ALA A 195 -1.47 -8.94 -20.82
C ALA A 195 -2.35 -9.44 -19.65
N ALA A 196 -2.33 -10.74 -19.36
CA ALA A 196 -3.02 -11.33 -18.22
C ALA A 196 -1.98 -11.66 -17.13
N THR A 197 -2.01 -10.91 -16.03
CA THR A 197 -1.21 -11.21 -14.85
C THR A 197 -2.03 -12.08 -13.91
N LEU A 198 -1.67 -13.35 -13.83
CA LEU A 198 -2.19 -14.30 -12.85
C LEU A 198 -1.73 -13.85 -11.46
N CYS A 199 -2.68 -13.69 -10.54
CA CYS A 199 -2.43 -13.38 -9.12
C CYS A 199 -1.70 -12.05 -8.91
N SER A 200 -2.29 -10.99 -9.47
CA SER A 200 -1.75 -9.63 -9.43
C SER A 200 -2.10 -8.84 -8.16
N ASP A 201 -2.92 -9.40 -7.27
CA ASP A 201 -3.46 -8.73 -6.09
C ASP A 201 -2.34 -8.28 -5.12
N ALA A 202 -1.28 -9.07 -4.95
CA ALA A 202 -0.21 -8.82 -3.97
C ALA A 202 1.18 -8.59 -4.61
N VAL A 203 1.20 -8.05 -5.83
CA VAL A 203 2.41 -7.92 -6.67
C VAL A 203 3.54 -7.17 -5.99
N SER A 204 3.24 -6.21 -5.11
CA SER A 204 4.28 -5.42 -4.45
C SER A 204 5.26 -6.29 -3.66
N TYR A 205 4.78 -7.32 -2.95
CA TYR A 205 5.61 -8.18 -2.09
C TYR A 205 5.81 -9.59 -2.66
N CYS A 206 4.91 -10.07 -3.51
CA CYS A 206 4.93 -11.44 -4.03
C CYS A 206 5.36 -11.52 -5.50
N GLY A 207 5.50 -10.38 -6.16
CA GLY A 207 5.78 -10.32 -7.59
C GLY A 207 4.62 -10.86 -8.42
N ALA A 208 4.93 -11.23 -9.66
CA ALA A 208 3.97 -11.83 -10.58
C ALA A 208 4.47 -13.22 -10.96
N ARG A 209 3.57 -14.22 -10.93
CA ARG A 209 3.92 -15.60 -11.23
C ARG A 209 4.43 -15.73 -12.67
N ASP A 210 5.57 -16.40 -12.84
CA ASP A 210 6.21 -16.69 -14.12
C ASP A 210 6.48 -15.42 -14.98
N GLN A 211 6.57 -14.27 -14.32
CA GLN A 211 6.76 -12.96 -14.94
C GLN A 211 7.86 -12.18 -14.23
N LYS A 212 8.46 -11.22 -14.95
CA LYS A 212 9.36 -10.26 -14.32
C LYS A 212 8.56 -9.38 -13.36
N TYR A 213 9.19 -8.94 -12.26
CA TYR A 213 8.61 -7.96 -11.36
C TYR A 213 8.19 -6.71 -12.15
N PRO A 214 6.91 -6.28 -12.10
CA PRO A 214 6.34 -5.35 -13.09
C PRO A 214 6.65 -3.88 -12.78
N ASP A 215 7.87 -3.60 -12.30
CA ASP A 215 8.38 -2.26 -12.00
C ASP A 215 9.91 -2.27 -12.11
N LYS A 216 10.45 -1.45 -13.02
CA LYS A 216 11.90 -1.31 -13.23
C LYS A 216 12.61 -0.59 -12.08
N ARG A 217 11.88 0.15 -11.25
CA ARG A 217 12.48 0.85 -10.11
C ARG A 217 12.91 -0.16 -9.04
N ALA A 218 13.88 0.24 -8.21
CA ALA A 218 14.27 -0.56 -7.05
C ALA A 218 13.05 -0.76 -6.13
N MET A 219 12.90 -1.96 -5.54
CA MET A 219 11.90 -2.19 -4.51
C MET A 219 12.14 -1.23 -3.34
N GLY A 220 11.09 -0.52 -2.92
CA GLY A 220 11.18 0.55 -1.92
C GLY A 220 11.54 1.94 -2.46
N TYR A 221 11.71 2.11 -3.78
CA TYR A 221 11.88 3.44 -4.38
C TYR A 221 10.73 4.40 -3.99
N PRO A 222 11.03 5.64 -3.53
CA PRO A 222 12.34 6.32 -3.54
C PRO A 222 13.15 6.25 -2.23
N PHE A 223 12.77 5.38 -1.30
CA PHE A 223 13.36 5.26 0.05
C PHE A 223 14.45 4.17 0.16
N ASP A 224 14.79 3.48 -0.94
CA ASP A 224 15.86 2.48 -0.96
C ASP A 224 17.27 3.10 -0.81
N ARG A 225 17.44 4.36 -1.23
CA ARG A 225 18.73 5.08 -1.15
C ARG A 225 18.73 6.14 -0.07
N HIS A 226 19.93 6.42 0.44
CA HIS A 226 20.16 7.47 1.44
C HIS A 226 19.63 8.84 0.99
N ILE A 227 18.99 9.55 1.91
CA ILE A 227 18.37 10.86 1.71
C ILE A 227 19.16 11.93 2.46
N ALA A 228 19.76 12.86 1.73
CA ALA A 228 20.49 13.98 2.35
C ALA A 228 19.57 15.06 2.94
N ALA A 229 18.33 15.14 2.46
CA ALA A 229 17.33 16.08 2.97
C ALA A 229 16.93 15.72 4.41
N ARG A 230 16.83 16.72 5.29
CA ARG A 230 16.41 16.50 6.69
C ARG A 230 14.90 16.47 6.84
N THR A 231 14.18 17.19 5.98
CA THR A 231 12.72 17.34 6.07
C THR A 231 12.02 16.90 4.78
N PRO A 232 10.76 16.46 4.85
CA PRO A 232 9.94 16.17 3.67
C PRO A 232 9.92 17.30 2.64
N SER A 233 9.82 18.56 3.08
CA SER A 233 9.76 19.73 2.19
C SER A 233 11.04 19.93 1.38
N GLN A 234 12.20 19.52 1.90
CA GLN A 234 13.48 19.61 1.19
C GLN A 234 13.64 18.50 0.13
N PHE A 235 13.04 17.34 0.37
CA PHE A 235 13.08 16.19 -0.54
C PHE A 235 12.03 16.25 -1.65
N LYS A 236 10.87 16.83 -1.34
CA LYS A 236 9.68 16.85 -2.20
C LYS A 236 9.96 17.44 -3.59
N THR A 237 9.57 16.70 -4.63
CA THR A 237 9.40 17.18 -6.01
C THR A 237 7.92 17.47 -6.31
N PRO A 238 7.57 18.16 -7.43
CA PRO A 238 6.17 18.50 -7.74
C PRO A 238 5.21 17.30 -7.81
N ASN A 239 5.70 16.14 -8.22
CA ASN A 239 4.96 14.88 -8.35
C ASN A 239 4.90 14.07 -7.04
N MET A 240 5.30 14.65 -5.90
CA MET A 240 5.21 14.05 -4.57
C MET A 240 4.24 14.81 -3.68
N SER A 241 3.74 14.14 -2.64
CA SER A 241 3.05 14.74 -1.50
C SER A 241 3.45 14.05 -0.20
N PHE A 242 3.56 14.83 0.87
CA PHE A 242 3.67 14.34 2.24
C PHE A 242 2.51 14.96 3.00
N SER A 243 1.55 14.12 3.40
CA SER A 243 0.34 14.54 4.12
C SER A 243 0.35 13.90 5.50
N GLU A 244 -0.19 14.60 6.50
CA GLU A 244 -0.31 14.04 7.84
C GLU A 244 -1.65 13.33 7.98
N ILE A 245 -1.60 12.08 8.44
CA ILE A 245 -2.78 11.32 8.83
C ILE A 245 -2.62 10.85 10.28
N ARG A 246 -3.73 10.51 10.92
CA ARG A 246 -3.75 9.90 12.24
C ARG A 246 -4.27 8.49 12.16
N ILE A 247 -3.70 7.60 12.97
CA ILE A 247 -4.20 6.24 13.16
C ILE A 247 -4.56 6.06 14.63
N GLN A 248 -5.82 5.78 14.90
CA GLN A 248 -6.36 5.66 16.26
C GLN A 248 -6.86 4.25 16.53
N TYR A 249 -6.32 3.64 17.58
CA TYR A 249 -6.78 2.33 18.05
C TYR A 249 -7.99 2.48 18.97
N GLY A 250 -9.11 1.91 18.56
CA GLY A 250 -10.41 2.01 19.25
C GLY A 250 -10.71 0.89 20.26
N GLY A 251 -9.79 -0.04 20.49
CA GLY A 251 -10.06 -1.20 21.35
C GLY A 251 -10.64 -2.39 20.60
N TYR A 252 -11.32 -3.27 21.32
CA TYR A 252 -11.99 -4.44 20.76
C TYR A 252 -13.36 -4.07 20.18
N LYS A 253 -13.68 -4.60 19.00
CA LYS A 253 -15.04 -4.59 18.43
C LYS A 253 -15.56 -6.02 18.39
N GLU A 254 -16.74 -6.21 18.95
CA GLU A 254 -17.54 -7.43 18.82
C GLU A 254 -17.94 -7.71 17.38
#